data_AF-A0A9X1G0J1-F1
#
_entry.id   AF-A0A9X1G0J1-F1
#
_cell.length_a   1.000
_cell.length_b   1.000
_cell.length_c   1.000
_cell.angle_alpha   90.00
_cell.angle_beta   90.00
_cell.angle_gamma   90.00
#
_symmetry.space_group_name_H-M   'P 1'
#
loop_
_entity.id
_entity.type
_entity.pdbx_description
1 polymer ?
#
loop_
_entity_poly.entity_id
_entity_poly.type
_entity_poly.pdbx_seq_one_letter_code
_entity_poly.pdbx_strand_id
1 'polypeptide(L)'
;MSDMSNLPAGVQDYLISEDALRRAQLLQDHPQLAEELKSPEVREIILAWLASDPARQASNESLLENCIEFLTAGAAPGEAAVIRPFSLHGNQHVRLRSYEFLVSLYFPDRNREALMSVLQLMLSDHSETVRREAAGFVQRANLSGEMTPFLRVWRDRAEEDGRGAEESFELINRLLTP
;
A
#
# COMPACT_ATOMS: atom_id res chain seq x y z
N MET A 1 22.64 7.55 -10.92
CA MET A 1 21.20 7.87 -11.01
C MET A 1 20.54 6.63 -11.59
N SER A 2 19.67 5.96 -10.85
CA SER A 2 18.88 4.87 -11.41
C SER A 2 17.70 5.49 -12.14
N ASP A 3 17.74 5.39 -13.45
CA ASP A 3 16.73 5.92 -14.36
C ASP A 3 15.78 4.78 -14.76
N MET A 4 14.48 5.06 -14.77
CA MET A 4 13.44 4.12 -15.21
C MET A 4 13.64 3.72 -16.68
N SER A 5 14.41 4.51 -17.44
CA SER A 5 14.83 4.19 -18.81
C SER A 5 15.63 2.89 -18.94
N ASN A 6 16.17 2.34 -17.84
CA ASN A 6 16.87 1.05 -17.83
C ASN A 6 15.93 -0.17 -17.83
N LEU A 7 14.62 0.01 -17.60
CA LEU A 7 13.66 -1.08 -17.67
C LEU A 7 13.38 -1.47 -19.13
N PRO A 8 13.04 -2.73 -19.42
CA PRO A 8 12.49 -3.11 -20.72
C PRO A 8 11.26 -2.25 -21.06
N ALA A 9 11.10 -1.88 -22.35
CA ALA A 9 10.02 -0.99 -22.77
C ALA A 9 8.62 -1.51 -22.37
N GLY A 10 8.38 -2.82 -22.50
CA GLY A 10 7.11 -3.43 -22.07
C GLY A 10 6.86 -3.30 -20.56
N VAL A 11 7.91 -3.35 -19.74
CA VAL A 11 7.81 -3.14 -18.29
C VAL A 11 7.49 -1.68 -17.98
N GLN A 12 8.11 -0.73 -18.69
CA GLN A 12 7.79 0.70 -18.53
C GLN A 12 6.32 0.98 -18.88
N ASP A 13 5.87 0.49 -20.04
CA ASP A 13 4.48 0.64 -20.50
C ASP A 13 3.49 0.02 -19.51
N TYR A 14 3.85 -1.13 -18.93
CA TYR A 14 3.04 -1.79 -17.90
C TYR A 14 2.93 -0.93 -16.62
N LEU A 15 4.04 -0.39 -16.13
CA LEU A 15 4.08 0.40 -14.89
C LEU A 15 3.44 1.78 -15.04
N ILE A 16 3.49 2.39 -16.23
CA ILE A 16 2.85 3.69 -16.50
C ILE A 16 1.34 3.52 -16.72
N SER A 17 0.88 2.34 -17.12
CA SER A 17 -0.54 2.07 -17.40
C SER A 17 -1.38 2.07 -16.12
N GLU A 18 -2.28 3.04 -16.00
CA GLU A 18 -3.29 3.12 -14.92
C GLU A 18 -4.47 2.14 -15.14
N ASP A 19 -4.69 1.68 -16.38
CA ASP A 19 -5.80 0.80 -16.73
C ASP A 19 -5.43 -0.69 -16.59
N ALA A 20 -6.18 -1.41 -15.76
CA ALA A 20 -6.03 -2.85 -15.54
C ALA A 20 -6.31 -3.69 -16.81
N LEU A 21 -7.26 -3.26 -17.65
CA LEU A 21 -7.53 -3.91 -18.93
C LEU A 21 -6.36 -3.73 -19.88
N ARG A 22 -5.75 -2.53 -19.91
CA ARG A 22 -4.54 -2.29 -20.70
C ARG A 22 -3.36 -3.13 -20.21
N ARG A 23 -3.15 -3.24 -18.89
CA ARG A 23 -2.12 -4.12 -18.32
C ARG A 23 -2.36 -5.59 -18.68
N ALA A 24 -3.60 -6.06 -18.62
CA ALA A 24 -3.95 -7.41 -19.05
C ALA A 24 -3.70 -7.63 -20.55
N GLN A 25 -4.03 -6.64 -21.39
CA GLN A 25 -3.77 -6.69 -22.83
C GLN A 25 -2.25 -6.73 -23.12
N LEU A 26 -1.44 -5.92 -22.43
CA LEU A 26 0.02 -5.94 -22.58
C LEU A 26 0.62 -7.32 -22.27
N LEU A 27 0.12 -8.01 -21.24
CA LEU A 27 0.55 -9.37 -20.90
C LEU A 27 0.14 -10.40 -21.95
N GLN A 28 -0.97 -10.19 -22.66
CA GLN A 28 -1.41 -11.05 -23.77
C GLN A 28 -0.59 -10.79 -25.04
N ASP A 29 -0.34 -9.52 -25.37
CA ASP A 29 0.38 -9.10 -26.57
C ASP A 29 1.88 -9.39 -26.48
N HIS A 30 2.43 -9.41 -25.26
CA HIS A 30 3.85 -9.63 -24.98
C HIS A 30 4.05 -10.76 -23.96
N PRO A 31 4.01 -12.04 -24.35
CA PRO A 31 4.11 -13.17 -23.43
C PRO A 31 5.38 -13.18 -22.56
N GLN A 32 6.48 -12.63 -23.07
CA GLN A 32 7.75 -12.48 -22.33
C GLN A 32 7.67 -11.46 -21.19
N LEU A 33 6.73 -10.50 -21.25
CA LEU A 33 6.57 -9.46 -20.23
C LEU A 33 6.28 -10.06 -18.85
N ALA A 34 5.53 -11.16 -18.80
CA ALA A 34 5.23 -11.85 -17.56
C ALA A 34 6.50 -12.41 -16.88
N GLU A 35 7.51 -12.81 -17.65
CA GLU A 35 8.80 -13.28 -17.11
C GLU A 35 9.72 -12.10 -16.78
N GLU A 36 9.73 -11.05 -17.60
CA GLU A 36 10.47 -9.81 -17.32
C GLU A 36 10.01 -9.16 -16.01
N LEU A 37 8.70 -9.08 -15.77
CA LEU A 37 8.12 -8.55 -14.53
C LEU A 37 8.45 -9.39 -13.29
N LYS A 38 8.86 -10.66 -13.45
CA LYS A 38 9.33 -11.49 -12.33
C LYS A 38 10.82 -11.34 -12.07
N SER A 39 11.55 -10.63 -12.94
CA SER A 39 12.99 -10.46 -12.80
C SER A 39 13.35 -9.69 -11.53
N PRO A 40 14.28 -10.19 -10.70
CA PRO A 40 14.81 -9.44 -9.56
C PRO A 40 15.43 -8.09 -9.98
N GLU A 41 16.02 -8.02 -11.18
CA GLU A 41 16.65 -6.80 -11.69
C GLU A 41 15.63 -5.68 -11.93
N VAL A 42 14.43 -6.02 -12.45
CA VAL A 42 13.32 -5.04 -12.58
C VAL A 42 12.95 -4.49 -11.21
N ARG A 43 12.86 -5.36 -10.22
CA ARG A 43 12.52 -4.98 -8.85
C ARG A 43 13.58 -4.06 -8.24
N GLU A 44 14.86 -4.37 -8.44
CA GLU A 44 15.99 -3.54 -7.98
C GLU A 44 15.99 -2.16 -8.64
N ILE A 45 15.72 -2.07 -9.93
CA ILE A 45 15.63 -0.79 -10.65
C ILE A 45 14.50 0.07 -10.08
N ILE A 46 13.31 -0.52 -9.86
CA ILE A 46 12.17 0.20 -9.27
C ILE A 46 12.51 0.70 -7.88
N LEU A 47 13.09 -0.14 -7.01
CA LEU A 47 13.49 0.28 -5.66
C LEU A 47 14.54 1.39 -5.68
N ALA A 48 15.51 1.31 -6.58
CA ALA A 48 16.53 2.34 -6.71
C ALA A 48 15.93 3.67 -7.22
N TRP A 49 14.93 3.62 -8.11
CA TRP A 49 14.18 4.81 -8.52
C TRP A 49 13.33 5.37 -7.38
N LEU A 50 12.61 4.53 -6.63
CA LEU A 50 11.82 4.95 -5.45
C LEU A 50 12.67 5.62 -4.38
N ALA A 51 13.94 5.19 -4.23
CA ALA A 51 14.90 5.81 -3.33
C ALA A 51 15.46 7.16 -3.82
N SER A 52 15.14 7.57 -5.05
CA SER A 52 15.68 8.77 -5.71
C SER A 52 14.75 9.98 -5.61
N ASP A 53 15.31 11.19 -5.85
CA ASP A 53 14.53 12.44 -5.84
C ASP A 53 13.43 12.50 -6.92
N PRO A 54 13.63 12.00 -8.16
CA PRO A 54 12.57 11.93 -9.16
C PRO A 54 11.26 11.29 -8.67
N ALA A 55 11.34 10.21 -7.88
CA ALA A 55 10.14 9.54 -7.37
C ALA A 55 9.31 10.43 -6.42
N ARG A 56 9.89 11.50 -5.87
CA ARG A 56 9.23 12.43 -4.95
C ARG A 56 8.56 13.61 -5.65
N GLN A 57 8.68 13.71 -6.97
CA GLN A 57 8.09 14.80 -7.74
C GLN A 57 6.60 14.54 -7.98
N ALA A 58 5.77 15.57 -7.80
CA ALA A 58 4.31 15.47 -7.96
C ALA A 58 3.89 14.98 -9.37
N SER A 59 4.69 15.27 -10.40
CA SER A 59 4.44 14.81 -11.77
C SER A 59 4.54 13.29 -11.95
N ASN A 60 5.14 12.58 -10.97
CA ASN A 60 5.38 11.14 -11.03
C ASN A 60 4.46 10.36 -10.07
N GLU A 61 3.44 10.99 -9.49
CA GLU A 61 2.59 10.36 -8.46
C GLU A 61 1.91 9.07 -8.93
N SER A 62 1.35 9.04 -10.15
CA SER A 62 0.73 7.82 -10.69
C SER A 62 1.75 6.69 -10.87
N LEU A 63 2.94 7.01 -11.40
CA LEU A 63 4.00 6.02 -11.58
C LEU A 63 4.52 5.52 -10.23
N LEU A 64 4.67 6.42 -9.25
CA LEU A 64 5.01 6.09 -7.88
C LEU A 64 4.01 5.10 -7.28
N GLU A 65 2.72 5.37 -7.43
CA GLU A 65 1.64 4.49 -6.97
C GLU A 65 1.76 3.09 -7.59
N ASN A 66 1.83 3.03 -8.93
CA ASN A 66 1.88 1.77 -9.67
C ASN A 66 3.15 0.96 -9.35
N CYS A 67 4.29 1.63 -9.14
CA CYS A 67 5.53 0.99 -8.72
C CYS A 67 5.38 0.34 -7.33
N ILE A 68 4.79 1.04 -6.36
CA ILE A 68 4.58 0.47 -5.01
C ILE A 68 3.54 -0.68 -5.06
N GLU A 69 2.46 -0.52 -5.83
CA GLU A 69 1.48 -1.59 -6.04
C GLU A 69 2.14 -2.83 -6.65
N PHE A 70 2.94 -2.66 -7.69
CA PHE A 70 3.70 -3.75 -8.32
C PHE A 70 4.61 -4.46 -7.31
N LEU A 71 5.33 -3.70 -6.47
CA LEU A 71 6.22 -4.25 -5.46
C LEU A 71 5.48 -4.98 -4.34
N THR A 72 4.19 -4.69 -4.10
CA THR A 72 3.42 -5.30 -3.01
C THR A 72 3.35 -6.82 -3.17
N ALA A 73 3.26 -7.30 -4.42
CA ALA A 73 3.45 -8.71 -4.73
C ALA A 73 4.92 -9.10 -4.51
N GLY A 74 5.15 -10.06 -3.61
CA GLY A 74 6.51 -10.53 -3.30
C GLY A 74 7.32 -9.57 -2.41
N ALA A 75 6.65 -8.69 -1.65
CA ALA A 75 7.30 -7.76 -0.71
C ALA A 75 8.34 -8.45 0.18
N ALA A 76 9.53 -7.87 0.27
CA ALA A 76 10.64 -8.37 1.06
C ALA A 76 11.02 -7.40 2.20
N PRO A 77 11.38 -7.88 3.41
CA PRO A 77 11.66 -7.01 4.55
C PRO A 77 12.72 -5.93 4.32
N GLY A 78 13.74 -6.20 3.49
CA GLY A 78 14.81 -5.24 3.17
C GLY A 78 14.35 -4.00 2.41
N GLU A 79 13.16 -4.03 1.81
CA GLU A 79 12.61 -2.97 0.98
C GLU A 79 11.82 -1.96 1.79
N ALA A 80 11.45 -2.31 3.03
CA ALA A 80 10.63 -1.48 3.91
C ALA A 80 11.24 -0.08 4.14
N ALA A 81 12.57 0.04 4.17
CA ALA A 81 13.26 1.32 4.35
C ALA A 81 13.03 2.28 3.18
N VAL A 82 12.87 1.76 1.97
CA VAL A 82 12.57 2.55 0.76
C VAL A 82 11.10 2.95 0.72
N ILE A 83 10.20 2.06 1.12
CA ILE A 83 8.75 2.25 0.99
C ILE A 83 8.13 3.07 2.13
N ARG A 84 8.62 2.90 3.37
CA ARG A 84 8.04 3.51 4.57
C ARG A 84 7.92 5.05 4.50
N PRO A 85 8.87 5.82 3.94
CA PRO A 85 8.71 7.27 3.83
C PRO A 85 7.43 7.71 3.08
N PHE A 86 6.94 6.89 2.15
CA PHE A 86 5.73 7.19 1.38
C PHE A 86 4.43 7.06 2.19
N SER A 87 4.47 6.50 3.40
CA SER A 87 3.33 6.52 4.32
C SER A 87 3.00 7.92 4.86
N LEU A 88 3.86 8.91 4.59
CA LEU A 88 3.66 10.32 4.95
C LEU A 88 3.45 11.21 3.70
N HIS A 89 3.20 10.60 2.53
CA HIS A 89 3.02 11.33 1.28
C HIS A 89 1.74 12.20 1.29
N GLY A 90 1.75 13.32 0.57
CA GLY A 90 0.59 14.23 0.50
C GLY A 90 -0.64 13.60 -0.15
N ASN A 91 -0.42 12.81 -1.20
CA ASN A 91 -1.47 12.04 -1.88
C ASN A 91 -1.87 10.77 -1.08
N GLN A 92 -3.17 10.62 -0.79
CA GLN A 92 -3.73 9.49 -0.04
C GLN A 92 -3.51 8.12 -0.72
N HIS A 93 -3.50 8.08 -2.06
CA HIS A 93 -3.37 6.82 -2.79
C HIS A 93 -1.96 6.26 -2.67
N VAL A 94 -0.94 7.13 -2.74
CA VAL A 94 0.45 6.79 -2.46
C VAL A 94 0.63 6.27 -1.02
N ARG A 95 0.00 6.94 -0.04
CA ARG A 95 0.03 6.45 1.35
C ARG A 95 -0.60 5.08 1.48
N LEU A 96 -1.77 4.88 0.87
CA LEU A 96 -2.46 3.59 0.88
C LEU A 96 -1.57 2.48 0.29
N ARG A 97 -0.96 2.69 -0.88
CA ARG A 97 -0.06 1.68 -1.47
C ARG A 97 1.16 1.39 -0.60
N SER A 98 1.75 2.42 0.00
CA SER A 98 2.84 2.24 0.97
C SER A 98 2.40 1.38 2.15
N TYR A 99 1.20 1.62 2.69
CA TYR A 99 0.65 0.81 3.77
C TYR A 99 0.32 -0.63 3.33
N GLU A 100 -0.27 -0.84 2.15
CA GLU A 100 -0.55 -2.17 1.61
C GLU A 100 0.72 -2.99 1.47
N PHE A 101 1.80 -2.38 0.98
CA PHE A 101 3.13 -2.99 0.95
C PHE A 101 3.61 -3.38 2.35
N LEU A 102 3.53 -2.46 3.32
CA LEU A 102 3.97 -2.75 4.69
C LEU A 102 3.12 -3.83 5.36
N VAL A 103 1.81 -3.86 5.10
CA VAL A 103 0.92 -4.92 5.56
C VAL A 103 1.32 -6.25 4.95
N SER A 104 1.62 -6.32 3.65
CA SER A 104 1.99 -7.58 2.98
C SER A 104 3.29 -8.20 3.51
N LEU A 105 4.20 -7.38 4.08
CA LEU A 105 5.39 -7.88 4.78
C LEU A 105 5.06 -8.69 6.03
N TYR A 106 4.02 -8.28 6.77
CA TYR A 106 3.73 -8.79 8.10
C TYR A 106 2.53 -9.73 8.13
N PHE A 107 1.65 -9.64 7.13
CA PHE A 107 0.41 -10.38 7.07
C PHE A 107 0.61 -11.89 6.84
N PRO A 108 -0.25 -12.75 7.44
CA PRO A 108 -1.10 -12.42 8.59
C PRO A 108 -0.29 -12.43 9.91
N ASP A 109 0.76 -13.27 9.99
CA ASP A 109 1.40 -13.65 11.25
C ASP A 109 2.94 -13.63 11.22
N ARG A 110 3.55 -13.04 10.18
CA ARG A 110 5.02 -12.98 10.06
C ARG A 110 5.63 -12.08 11.14
N ASN A 111 4.93 -10.99 11.47
CA ASN A 111 5.25 -10.12 12.59
C ASN A 111 3.97 -9.40 13.06
N ARG A 112 3.29 -10.00 14.05
CA ARG A 112 1.97 -9.55 14.50
C ARG A 112 1.99 -8.16 15.15
N GLU A 113 3.03 -7.86 15.93
CA GLU A 113 3.21 -6.55 16.55
C GLU A 113 3.41 -5.46 15.50
N ALA A 114 4.30 -5.69 14.53
CA ALA A 114 4.53 -4.74 13.43
C ALA A 114 3.27 -4.54 12.57
N LEU A 115 2.51 -5.62 12.31
CA LEU A 115 1.22 -5.52 11.62
C LEU A 115 0.25 -4.61 12.38
N MET A 116 0.06 -4.84 13.68
CA MET A 116 -0.80 -3.99 14.50
C MET A 116 -0.35 -2.52 14.50
N SER A 117 0.96 -2.25 14.60
CA SER A 117 1.49 -0.89 14.51
C SER A 117 1.16 -0.22 13.16
N VAL A 118 1.30 -0.94 12.04
CA VAL A 118 0.93 -0.42 10.72
C VAL A 118 -0.57 -0.13 10.66
N LEU A 119 -1.43 -1.04 11.14
CA LEU A 119 -2.88 -0.84 11.13
C LEU A 119 -3.33 0.34 12.01
N GLN A 120 -2.68 0.56 13.16
CA GLN A 120 -2.93 1.73 14.01
C GLN A 120 -2.55 3.04 13.30
N LEU A 121 -1.44 3.05 12.56
CA LEU A 121 -1.06 4.21 11.74
C LEU A 121 -2.10 4.48 10.64
N MET A 122 -2.53 3.45 9.91
CA MET A 122 -3.56 3.59 8.88
C MET A 122 -4.89 4.09 9.46
N LEU A 123 -5.34 3.56 10.61
CA LEU A 123 -6.56 4.02 11.27
C LEU A 123 -6.43 5.48 11.76
N SER A 124 -5.22 5.96 12.01
CA SER A 124 -4.95 7.35 12.38
C SER A 124 -4.75 8.27 11.18
N ASP A 125 -4.78 7.75 9.95
CA ASP A 125 -4.64 8.55 8.73
C ASP A 125 -5.80 9.54 8.58
N HIS A 126 -5.53 10.70 7.97
CA HIS A 126 -6.55 11.72 7.75
C HIS A 126 -7.55 11.37 6.64
N SER A 127 -7.20 10.45 5.73
CA SER A 127 -8.07 9.96 4.65
C SER A 127 -9.00 8.87 5.14
N GLU A 128 -10.31 9.02 4.90
CA GLU A 128 -11.30 7.99 5.17
C GLU A 128 -11.03 6.71 4.37
N THR A 129 -10.57 6.83 3.12
CA THR A 129 -10.15 5.70 2.27
C THR A 129 -9.10 4.82 2.96
N VAL A 130 -8.06 5.43 3.55
CA VAL A 130 -7.00 4.69 4.24
C VAL A 130 -7.52 4.03 5.51
N ARG A 131 -8.36 4.74 6.28
CA ARG A 131 -8.97 4.20 7.51
C ARG A 131 -9.91 3.03 7.23
N ARG A 132 -10.71 3.12 6.16
CA ARG A 132 -11.63 2.06 5.70
C ARG A 132 -10.86 0.80 5.34
N GLU A 133 -9.77 0.92 4.56
CA GLU A 133 -8.93 -0.24 4.23
C GLU A 133 -8.24 -0.84 5.46
N ALA A 134 -7.81 0.00 6.41
CA ALA A 134 -7.25 -0.47 7.67
C ALA A 134 -8.23 -1.36 8.45
N ALA A 135 -9.50 -0.93 8.58
CA ALA A 135 -10.53 -1.72 9.24
C ALA A 135 -10.74 -3.08 8.53
N GLY A 136 -10.72 -3.08 7.19
CA GLY A 136 -10.75 -4.31 6.40
C GLY A 136 -9.58 -5.24 6.71
N PHE A 137 -8.36 -4.72 6.84
CA PHE A 137 -7.20 -5.51 7.22
C PHE A 137 -7.26 -6.03 8.66
N VAL A 138 -7.77 -5.25 9.63
CA VAL A 138 -8.00 -5.74 11.00
C VAL A 138 -8.90 -6.96 11.01
N GLN A 139 -9.98 -6.92 10.21
CA GLN A 139 -10.89 -8.06 10.04
C GLN A 139 -10.18 -9.27 9.42
N ARG A 140 -9.52 -9.08 8.27
CA ARG A 140 -8.84 -10.15 7.52
C ARG A 140 -7.72 -10.81 8.32
N ALA A 141 -7.02 -10.05 9.16
CA ALA A 141 -5.95 -10.55 10.02
C ALA A 141 -6.46 -11.18 11.34
N ASN A 142 -7.77 -11.13 11.61
CA ASN A 142 -8.38 -11.55 12.87
C ASN A 142 -7.71 -10.89 14.09
N LEU A 143 -7.56 -9.56 14.03
CA LEU A 143 -6.89 -8.75 15.06
C LEU A 143 -7.85 -7.94 15.94
N SER A 144 -9.18 -8.05 15.73
CA SER A 144 -10.18 -7.26 16.47
C SER A 144 -10.05 -7.41 17.99
N GLY A 145 -9.85 -8.63 18.48
CA GLY A 145 -9.68 -8.90 19.91
C GLY A 145 -8.46 -8.20 20.52
N GLU A 146 -7.29 -8.36 19.88
CA GLU A 146 -6.03 -7.73 20.33
C GLU A 146 -6.08 -6.21 20.22
N MET A 147 -6.70 -5.69 19.16
CA MET A 147 -6.81 -4.25 18.92
C MET A 147 -7.98 -3.58 19.65
N THR A 148 -8.84 -4.33 20.35
CA THR A 148 -10.05 -3.81 21.01
C THR A 148 -9.82 -2.53 21.84
N PRO A 149 -8.76 -2.43 22.69
CA PRO A 149 -8.51 -1.20 23.44
C PRO A 149 -8.30 0.02 22.55
N PHE A 150 -7.52 -0.13 21.48
CA PHE A 150 -7.27 0.93 20.50
C PHE A 150 -8.55 1.28 19.72
N LEU A 151 -9.27 0.27 19.22
CA LEU A 151 -10.47 0.44 18.41
C LEU A 151 -11.59 1.20 19.17
N ARG A 152 -11.74 0.96 20.48
CA ARG A 152 -12.69 1.71 21.33
C ARG A 152 -12.31 3.18 21.43
N VAL A 153 -11.06 3.48 21.73
CA VAL A 153 -10.56 4.87 21.81
C VAL A 153 -10.69 5.57 20.45
N TRP A 154 -10.37 4.86 19.37
CA TRP A 154 -10.51 5.38 18.01
C TRP A 154 -11.97 5.73 17.71
N ARG A 155 -12.92 4.84 18.03
CA ARG A 155 -14.35 5.06 17.80
C ARG A 155 -14.84 6.28 18.56
N ASP A 156 -14.56 6.36 19.86
CA ASP A 156 -15.04 7.45 20.70
C ASP A 156 -14.53 8.81 20.17
N ARG A 157 -13.26 8.89 19.75
CA ARG A 157 -12.71 10.09 19.09
C ARG A 157 -13.32 10.38 17.72
N ALA A 158 -13.54 9.35 16.90
CA ALA A 158 -14.16 9.53 15.60
C ALA A 158 -15.58 10.10 15.73
N GLU A 159 -16.34 9.71 16.74
CA GLU A 159 -17.64 10.29 17.05
C GLU A 159 -17.51 11.76 17.48
N GLU A 160 -16.59 12.09 18.40
CA GLU A 160 -16.31 13.46 18.84
C GLU A 160 -15.88 14.38 17.68
N ASP A 161 -15.10 13.86 16.73
CA ASP A 161 -14.64 14.57 15.54
C ASP A 161 -15.71 14.68 14.43
N GLY A 162 -16.92 14.16 14.66
CA GLY A 162 -18.01 14.19 13.67
C GLY A 162 -17.88 13.19 12.52
N ARG A 163 -17.02 12.16 12.67
CA ARG A 163 -16.79 11.08 11.69
C ARG A 163 -17.68 9.86 11.88
N GLY A 164 -18.70 9.95 12.74
CA GLY A 164 -19.61 8.84 13.06
C GLY A 164 -20.44 8.31 11.88
N ALA A 165 -20.50 9.03 10.76
CA ALA A 165 -21.21 8.61 9.54
C ALA A 165 -20.28 8.00 8.46
N GLU A 166 -18.97 7.90 8.72
CA GLU A 166 -18.01 7.32 7.77
C GLU A 166 -18.10 5.80 7.74
N GLU A 167 -17.80 5.17 6.59
CA GLU A 167 -17.82 3.71 6.48
C GLU A 167 -16.76 3.08 7.39
N SER A 168 -15.62 3.75 7.56
CA SER A 168 -14.59 3.32 8.50
C SER A 168 -15.12 3.21 9.93
N PHE A 169 -16.01 4.11 10.36
CA PHE A 169 -16.63 4.06 11.69
C PHE A 169 -17.59 2.87 11.84
N GLU A 170 -18.42 2.62 10.83
CA GLU A 170 -19.33 1.47 10.81
C GLU A 170 -18.58 0.13 10.84
N LEU A 171 -17.48 0.02 10.09
CA LEU A 171 -16.62 -1.17 10.09
C LEU A 171 -16.02 -1.42 11.47
N ILE A 172 -15.52 -0.37 12.13
CA ILE A 172 -14.91 -0.50 13.46
C ILE A 172 -15.96 -0.90 14.51
N ASN A 173 -17.18 -0.35 14.45
CA ASN A 173 -18.27 -0.78 15.32
C ASN A 173 -18.64 -2.25 15.15
N ARG A 174 -18.65 -2.74 13.90
CA ARG A 174 -18.84 -4.18 13.64
C ARG A 174 -17.74 -5.03 14.26
N LEU A 175 -16.49 -4.59 14.18
CA LEU A 175 -15.34 -5.31 14.77
C LEU A 175 -15.34 -5.33 16.30
N LEU A 176 -15.97 -4.33 16.93
CA LEU A 176 -16.12 -4.24 18.39
C LEU A 176 -17.34 -5.01 18.94
N THR A 177 -18.19 -5.52 18.05
CA THR A 177 -19.36 -6.31 18.43
C THR A 177 -18.95 -7.79 18.59
N PRO A 178 -19.29 -8.46 19.70
CA PRO A 178 -18.95 -9.86 19.95
C PRO A 178 -19.54 -10.85 18.94
#